data_AF-A0A9E3KHD8-F1
#
_entry.id   AF-A0A9E3KHD8-F1
#
_cell.length_a   1.000
_cell.length_b   1.000
_cell.length_c   1.000
_cell.angle_alpha   90.00
_cell.angle_beta   90.00
_cell.angle_gamma   90.00
#
_symmetry.space_group_name_H-M   'P 1'
#
loop_
_entity.id
_entity.type
_entity.pdbx_description
1 polymer ?
#
loop_
_entity_poly.entity_id
_entity_poly.type
_entity_poly.pdbx_seq_one_letter_code
_entity_poly.pdbx_strand_id
1 'polypeptide(L)'
;MKHACIIPFLFLSPLFGFTQDDLTELDKRNGFKNIKMGMHIDSVAGSKFKKDFKEKGHYPAKLYEVIDPENASIGEVAVNKIEVKTYKDLIYEISVITAKDTRLMKGMESALGKPIYDVRNESYTWMGKNLTLKFRPASKTTLELLYSSAIIRRMMEEDKKKKIDDIADDF
;
A
#
# COMPACT_ATOMS: atom_id res chain seq x y z
N MET A 1 56.47 -37.45 -36.65
CA MET A 1 55.34 -37.59 -35.71
C MET A 1 54.94 -36.19 -35.25
N LYS A 2 53.78 -35.69 -35.70
CA LYS A 2 53.29 -34.33 -35.43
C LYS A 2 52.23 -34.44 -34.34
N HIS A 3 52.52 -33.99 -33.12
CA HIS A 3 51.51 -33.87 -32.07
C HIS A 3 50.93 -32.46 -32.13
N ALA A 4 49.73 -32.35 -32.70
CA ALA A 4 48.93 -31.14 -32.61
C ALA A 4 48.29 -31.09 -31.21
N CYS A 5 48.71 -30.13 -30.40
CA CYS A 5 48.12 -29.84 -29.10
C CYS A 5 46.86 -28.99 -29.32
N ILE A 6 45.69 -29.58 -29.11
CA ILE A 6 44.40 -28.88 -29.16
C ILE A 6 44.11 -28.34 -27.76
N ILE A 7 44.17 -27.02 -27.59
CA ILE A 7 43.79 -26.33 -26.35
C ILE A 7 42.27 -26.12 -26.39
N PRO A 8 41.49 -26.60 -25.40
CA PRO A 8 40.07 -26.33 -25.36
C PRO A 8 39.84 -24.88 -24.86
N PHE A 9 39.22 -24.06 -25.70
CA PHE A 9 38.77 -22.72 -25.35
C PHE A 9 37.48 -22.82 -24.53
N LEU A 10 37.60 -22.68 -23.21
CA LEU A 10 36.49 -22.74 -22.26
C LEU A 10 35.71 -21.43 -22.33
N PHE A 11 34.56 -21.45 -23.02
CA PHE A 11 33.61 -20.34 -23.08
C PHE A 11 32.97 -20.14 -21.68
N LEU A 12 33.57 -19.28 -20.87
CA LEU A 12 32.96 -18.77 -19.64
C LEU A 12 31.88 -17.75 -20.04
N SER A 13 30.61 -18.16 -20.02
CA SER A 13 29.50 -17.22 -20.15
C SER A 13 29.28 -16.54 -18.79
N PRO A 14 29.29 -15.19 -18.71
CA PRO A 14 28.88 -14.51 -17.49
C PRO A 14 27.37 -14.70 -17.31
N LEU A 15 26.99 -15.41 -16.25
CA LEU A 15 25.63 -15.41 -15.70
C LEU A 15 25.35 -14.00 -15.18
N PHE A 16 24.80 -13.14 -16.03
CA PHE A 16 24.19 -11.88 -15.60
C PHE A 16 22.89 -12.20 -14.86
N GLY A 17 22.99 -12.53 -13.58
CA GLY A 17 21.87 -12.50 -12.66
C GLY A 17 21.51 -11.05 -12.34
N PHE A 18 20.72 -10.41 -13.19
CA PHE A 18 20.02 -9.19 -12.80
C PHE A 18 18.78 -9.60 -12.00
N THR A 19 18.90 -9.68 -10.68
CA THR A 19 17.74 -9.53 -9.81
C THR A 19 17.30 -8.07 -9.89
N GLN A 20 16.44 -7.75 -10.85
CA GLN A 20 15.71 -6.50 -10.82
C GLN A 20 14.76 -6.63 -9.62
N ASP A 21 15.06 -5.93 -8.53
CA ASP A 21 14.17 -5.77 -7.36
C ASP A 21 13.02 -4.85 -7.81
N ASP A 22 12.26 -5.30 -8.82
CA ASP A 22 11.38 -4.46 -9.62
C ASP A 22 10.14 -4.12 -8.80
N LEU A 23 10.07 -2.85 -8.39
CA LEU A 23 8.93 -2.34 -7.63
C LEU A 23 7.68 -2.45 -8.49
N THR A 24 6.62 -3.01 -7.89
CA THR A 24 5.30 -3.05 -8.53
C THR A 24 4.82 -1.63 -8.86
N GLU A 25 3.94 -1.46 -9.84
CA GLU A 25 3.31 -0.16 -10.10
C GLU A 25 2.56 0.38 -8.87
N LEU A 26 2.08 -0.50 -8.00
CA LEU A 26 1.51 -0.12 -6.71
C LEU A 26 2.57 0.48 -5.77
N ASP A 27 3.75 -0.14 -5.66
CA ASP A 27 4.87 0.38 -4.86
C ASP A 27 5.37 1.72 -5.38
N LYS A 28 5.46 1.89 -6.70
CA LYS A 28 5.85 3.17 -7.33
C LYS A 28 4.85 4.28 -7.02
N ARG A 29 3.54 3.97 -7.00
CA ARG A 29 2.48 4.94 -6.67
C ARG A 29 2.40 5.26 -5.19
N ASN A 30 2.68 4.28 -4.33
CA ASN A 30 2.73 4.39 -2.87
C ASN A 30 1.53 5.15 -2.23
N GLY A 31 0.31 4.93 -2.70
CA GLY A 31 -0.89 5.58 -2.16
C GLY A 31 -1.85 6.08 -3.23
N PHE A 32 -2.62 7.12 -2.89
CA PHE A 32 -3.66 7.69 -3.73
C PHE A 32 -3.33 9.13 -4.12
N LYS A 33 -3.10 9.36 -5.43
CA LYS A 33 -2.76 10.69 -5.97
C LYS A 33 -1.64 11.38 -5.16
N ASN A 34 -1.91 12.53 -4.54
CA ASN A 34 -0.99 13.31 -3.72
C ASN A 34 -0.86 12.78 -2.28
N ILE A 35 -1.71 11.85 -1.84
CA ILE A 35 -1.69 11.22 -0.50
C ILE A 35 -0.85 9.93 -0.55
N LYS A 36 0.34 9.96 0.05
CA LYS A 36 1.29 8.85 0.07
C LYS A 36 1.33 8.13 1.43
N MET A 37 1.59 6.83 1.40
CA MET A 37 1.80 6.06 2.63
C MET A 37 3.05 6.56 3.35
N GLY A 38 2.97 6.67 4.68
CA GLY A 38 4.07 7.11 5.54
C GLY A 38 4.34 8.61 5.50
N MET A 39 3.60 9.42 4.73
CA MET A 39 3.71 10.88 4.85
C MET A 39 3.09 11.37 6.16
N HIS A 40 3.56 12.53 6.63
CA HIS A 40 2.95 13.21 7.77
C HIS A 40 1.59 13.78 7.40
N ILE A 41 0.61 13.70 8.29
CA ILE A 41 -0.75 14.19 8.03
C ILE A 41 -0.80 15.70 7.77
N ASP A 42 0.06 16.46 8.44
CA ASP A 42 0.14 17.93 8.26
C ASP A 42 0.60 18.33 6.84
N SER A 43 1.17 17.40 6.08
CA SER A 43 1.53 17.60 4.67
C SER A 43 0.38 17.31 3.71
N VAL A 44 -0.77 16.82 4.19
CA VAL A 44 -1.94 16.52 3.36
C VAL A 44 -2.88 17.72 3.35
N ALA A 45 -2.97 18.38 2.19
CA ALA A 45 -3.90 19.47 1.96
C ALA A 45 -5.36 19.01 2.20
N GLY A 46 -6.14 19.86 2.87
CA GLY A 46 -7.56 19.58 3.13
C GLY A 46 -7.84 18.50 4.17
N SER A 47 -6.82 18.05 4.92
CA SER A 47 -7.02 17.11 6.03
C SER A 47 -7.78 17.76 7.18
N LYS A 48 -8.79 17.06 7.69
CA LYS A 48 -9.64 17.48 8.82
C LYS A 48 -9.67 16.36 9.85
N PHE A 49 -9.20 16.65 11.04
CA PHE A 49 -9.24 15.70 12.16
C PHE A 49 -10.67 15.30 12.49
N LYS A 50 -10.89 14.00 12.71
CA LYS A 50 -12.19 13.45 13.12
C LYS A 50 -12.18 12.98 14.56
N LYS A 51 -11.24 12.10 14.91
CA LYS A 51 -11.15 11.50 16.25
C LYS A 51 -9.84 10.75 16.48
N ASP A 52 -9.49 10.63 17.76
CA ASP A 52 -8.57 9.60 18.24
C ASP A 52 -9.28 8.26 18.40
N PHE A 53 -8.55 7.17 18.22
CA PHE A 53 -9.04 5.81 18.47
C PHE A 53 -7.89 4.84 18.79
N LYS A 54 -8.24 3.60 19.13
CA LYS A 54 -7.25 2.52 19.31
C LYS A 54 -7.38 1.49 18.20
N GLU A 55 -6.43 1.48 17.27
CA GLU A 55 -6.32 0.45 16.24
C GLU A 55 -6.03 -0.90 16.90
N LYS A 56 -6.79 -1.93 16.52
CA LYS A 56 -6.80 -3.27 17.18
C LYS A 56 -7.01 -3.23 18.70
N GLY A 57 -7.57 -2.14 19.25
CA GLY A 57 -7.87 -2.01 20.68
C GLY A 57 -6.72 -1.46 21.55
N HIS A 58 -5.50 -1.35 21.03
CA HIS A 58 -4.34 -0.90 21.82
C HIS A 58 -3.39 0.07 21.13
N TYR A 59 -3.37 0.17 19.80
CA TYR A 59 -2.48 1.10 19.11
C TYR A 59 -3.11 2.50 19.02
N PRO A 60 -2.54 3.54 19.66
CA PRO A 60 -3.10 4.89 19.56
C PRO A 60 -2.99 5.40 18.13
N ALA A 61 -4.13 5.71 17.51
CA ALA A 61 -4.23 6.13 16.12
C ALA A 61 -5.22 7.29 15.99
N LYS A 62 -5.09 8.06 14.91
CA LYS A 62 -5.96 9.20 14.61
C LYS A 62 -6.63 9.02 13.26
N LEU A 63 -7.89 9.42 13.16
CA LEU A 63 -8.68 9.40 11.93
C LEU A 63 -8.87 10.82 11.41
N TYR A 64 -8.66 11.00 10.12
CA TYR A 64 -8.85 12.24 9.38
C TYR A 64 -9.75 12.00 8.17
N GLU A 65 -10.51 13.02 7.78
CA GLU A 65 -11.14 13.11 6.47
C GLU A 65 -10.35 14.08 5.60
N VAL A 66 -10.17 13.77 4.32
CA VAL A 66 -9.46 14.64 3.38
C VAL A 66 -10.45 15.18 2.35
N ILE A 67 -10.53 16.51 2.27
CA ILE A 67 -11.39 17.22 1.34
C ILE A 67 -10.49 18.11 0.47
N ASP A 68 -10.18 17.61 -0.72
CA ASP A 68 -9.29 18.27 -1.67
C ASP A 68 -9.89 18.17 -3.09
N PRO A 69 -10.15 19.29 -3.79
CA PRO A 69 -10.66 19.28 -5.15
C PRO A 69 -9.81 18.47 -6.13
N GLU A 70 -8.49 18.40 -5.95
CA GLU A 70 -7.60 17.60 -6.81
C GLU A 70 -7.89 16.10 -6.69
N ASN A 71 -8.53 15.70 -5.59
CA ASN A 71 -8.85 14.32 -5.26
C ASN A 71 -10.32 13.95 -5.52
N ALA A 72 -11.13 14.85 -6.10
CA ALA A 72 -12.58 14.69 -6.24
C ALA A 72 -13.02 13.58 -7.22
N SER A 73 -12.15 13.09 -8.11
CA SER A 73 -12.49 12.04 -9.07
C SER A 73 -11.32 11.11 -9.42
N ILE A 74 -11.63 9.92 -9.96
CA ILE A 74 -10.67 9.03 -10.61
C ILE A 74 -11.12 8.91 -12.07
N GLY A 75 -10.50 9.69 -12.96
CA GLY A 75 -11.04 9.91 -14.30
C GLY A 75 -12.45 10.52 -14.20
N GLU A 76 -13.43 9.82 -14.76
CA GLU A 76 -14.85 10.22 -14.71
C GLU A 76 -15.59 9.73 -13.45
N VAL A 77 -14.96 8.90 -12.60
CA VAL A 77 -15.62 8.31 -11.43
C VAL A 77 -15.51 9.27 -10.25
N ALA A 78 -16.64 9.72 -9.72
CA ALA A 78 -16.67 10.60 -8.54
C ALA A 78 -16.13 9.90 -7.28
N VAL A 79 -15.28 10.60 -6.55
CA VAL A 79 -14.84 10.23 -5.20
C VAL A 79 -15.80 10.87 -4.20
N ASN A 80 -16.48 10.03 -3.44
CA ASN A 80 -17.47 10.46 -2.46
C ASN A 80 -16.81 10.86 -1.14
N LYS A 81 -15.74 10.16 -0.75
CA LYS A 81 -15.08 10.36 0.54
C LYS A 81 -13.65 9.84 0.53
N ILE A 82 -12.76 10.52 1.25
CA ILE A 82 -11.42 10.05 1.55
C ILE A 82 -11.21 10.11 3.06
N GLU A 83 -10.88 8.97 3.65
CA GLU A 83 -10.48 8.87 5.05
C GLU A 83 -9.05 8.37 5.17
N VAL A 84 -8.33 8.90 6.14
CA VAL A 84 -6.93 8.57 6.37
C VAL A 84 -6.72 8.26 7.84
N LYS A 85 -6.05 7.15 8.13
CA LYS A 85 -5.63 6.80 9.49
C LYS A 85 -4.13 6.97 9.64
N THR A 86 -3.75 7.46 10.80
CA THR A 86 -2.36 7.79 11.12
C THR A 86 -1.93 7.16 12.43
N TYR A 87 -0.63 6.89 12.53
CA TYR A 87 0.05 6.41 13.72
C TYR A 87 1.34 7.19 13.87
N LYS A 88 1.55 7.81 15.04
CA LYS A 88 2.62 8.83 15.22
C LYS A 88 2.58 9.87 14.09
N ASP A 89 1.37 10.28 13.72
CA ASP A 89 1.06 11.23 12.65
C ASP A 89 1.49 10.82 11.23
N LEU A 90 2.00 9.58 11.05
CA LEU A 90 2.31 8.97 9.76
C LEU A 90 1.11 8.20 9.20
N ILE A 91 0.79 8.42 7.94
CA ILE A 91 -0.33 7.74 7.26
C ILE A 91 -0.05 6.25 7.08
N TYR A 92 -0.90 5.38 7.63
CA TYR A 92 -0.79 3.93 7.46
C TYR A 92 -1.96 3.30 6.71
N GLU A 93 -3.09 4.00 6.59
CA GLU A 93 -4.24 3.52 5.84
C GLU A 93 -4.95 4.69 5.16
N ILE A 94 -5.33 4.50 3.88
CA ILE A 94 -6.12 5.45 3.10
C ILE A 94 -7.34 4.67 2.58
N SER A 95 -8.54 5.11 2.93
CA SER A 95 -9.80 4.60 2.40
C SER A 95 -10.40 5.64 1.46
N VAL A 96 -10.56 5.26 0.19
CA VAL A 96 -11.19 6.10 -0.84
C VAL A 96 -12.52 5.45 -1.22
N ILE A 97 -13.63 6.14 -0.96
CA ILE A 97 -14.96 5.70 -1.31
C ILE A 97 -15.39 6.40 -2.60
N THR A 98 -15.77 5.64 -3.61
CA THR A 98 -16.19 6.16 -4.91
C THR A 98 -17.62 5.75 -5.23
N ALA A 99 -18.23 6.43 -6.21
CA ALA A 99 -19.41 5.91 -6.89
C ALA A 99 -19.10 4.54 -7.52
N LYS A 100 -20.11 3.67 -7.59
CA LYS A 100 -19.97 2.36 -8.23
C LYS A 100 -19.91 2.52 -9.76
N ASP A 101 -18.75 2.21 -10.32
CA ASP A 101 -18.52 2.16 -11.78
C ASP A 101 -17.62 0.97 -12.11
N THR A 102 -18.08 0.09 -13.01
CA THR A 102 -17.34 -1.12 -13.42
C THR A 102 -16.08 -0.81 -14.21
N ARG A 103 -15.98 0.38 -14.80
CA ARG A 103 -14.79 0.85 -15.53
C ARG A 103 -13.61 1.09 -14.59
N LEU A 104 -13.88 1.42 -13.32
CA LEU A 104 -12.83 1.66 -12.34
C LEU A 104 -11.96 0.42 -12.14
N MET A 105 -12.59 -0.75 -12.01
CA MET A 105 -11.88 -2.03 -11.87
C MET A 105 -10.94 -2.28 -13.05
N LYS A 106 -11.44 -2.13 -14.28
CA LYS A 106 -10.64 -2.31 -15.50
C LYS A 106 -9.49 -1.30 -15.57
N GLY A 107 -9.72 -0.06 -15.18
CA GLY A 107 -8.69 0.97 -15.10
C GLY A 107 -7.60 0.62 -14.09
N MET A 108 -7.98 0.07 -12.93
CA MET A 108 -7.04 -0.40 -11.92
C MET A 108 -6.23 -1.60 -12.41
N GLU A 109 -6.85 -2.59 -13.05
CA GLU A 109 -6.15 -3.73 -13.65
C GLU A 109 -5.16 -3.30 -14.72
N SER A 110 -5.55 -2.35 -15.58
CA SER A 110 -4.67 -1.80 -16.61
C SER A 110 -3.48 -1.04 -16.00
N ALA A 111 -3.67 -0.41 -14.83
CA ALA A 111 -2.67 0.43 -14.19
C ALA A 111 -1.73 -0.35 -13.25
N LEU A 112 -2.20 -1.42 -12.63
CA LEU A 112 -1.52 -2.12 -11.54
C LEU A 112 -1.27 -3.61 -11.83
N GLY A 113 -1.73 -4.11 -12.98
CA GLY A 113 -1.70 -5.54 -13.31
C GLY A 113 -2.90 -6.30 -12.72
N LYS A 114 -2.88 -7.63 -12.81
CA LYS A 114 -3.99 -8.47 -12.34
C LYS A 114 -3.99 -8.58 -10.81
N PRO A 115 -5.13 -8.38 -10.14
CA PRO A 115 -5.26 -8.58 -8.70
C PRO A 115 -5.39 -10.06 -8.34
N ILE A 116 -5.21 -10.33 -7.05
CA ILE A 116 -5.61 -11.58 -6.42
C ILE A 116 -7.06 -11.43 -5.94
N TYR A 117 -7.94 -12.33 -6.37
CA TYR A 117 -9.33 -12.34 -5.93
C TYR A 117 -9.51 -13.20 -4.67
N ASP A 118 -10.12 -12.63 -3.64
CA ASP A 118 -10.52 -13.31 -2.41
C ASP A 118 -12.04 -13.51 -2.44
N VAL A 119 -12.45 -14.76 -2.63
CA VAL A 119 -13.87 -15.18 -2.71
C VAL A 119 -14.59 -14.94 -1.38
N ARG A 120 -13.92 -15.15 -0.25
CA ARG A 120 -14.55 -15.06 1.08
C ARG A 120 -14.94 -13.64 1.42
N ASN A 121 -14.10 -12.68 1.02
CA ASN A 121 -14.28 -11.27 1.32
C ASN A 121 -14.80 -10.46 0.13
N GLU A 122 -15.10 -11.11 -1.00
CA GLU A 122 -15.53 -10.49 -2.26
C GLU A 122 -14.66 -9.28 -2.64
N SER A 123 -13.33 -9.47 -2.57
CA SER A 123 -12.37 -8.37 -2.72
C SER A 123 -11.25 -8.72 -3.68
N TYR A 124 -10.77 -7.71 -4.40
CA TYR A 124 -9.63 -7.79 -5.29
C TYR A 124 -8.44 -7.09 -4.65
N THR A 125 -7.31 -7.77 -4.54
CA THR A 125 -6.13 -7.26 -3.83
C THR A 125 -4.93 -7.18 -4.75
N TRP A 126 -4.31 -6.00 -4.80
CA TRP A 126 -2.95 -5.83 -5.32
C TRP A 126 -1.99 -5.80 -4.15
N MET A 127 -0.87 -6.50 -4.30
CA MET A 127 0.18 -6.61 -3.29
C MET A 127 1.45 -6.00 -3.84
N GLY A 128 1.94 -4.97 -3.16
CA GLY A 128 3.30 -4.46 -3.33
C GLY A 128 4.22 -5.00 -2.24
N LYS A 129 5.48 -4.61 -2.29
CA LYS A 129 6.50 -4.92 -1.28
C LYS A 129 6.14 -4.32 0.08
N ASN A 130 5.63 -3.09 0.09
CA ASN A 130 5.44 -2.32 1.33
C ASN A 130 4.00 -1.86 1.57
N LEU A 131 3.10 -2.06 0.61
CA LEU A 131 1.69 -1.76 0.77
C LEU A 131 0.79 -2.77 0.06
N THR A 132 -0.46 -2.79 0.48
CA THR A 132 -1.54 -3.50 -0.20
C THR A 132 -2.62 -2.52 -0.61
N LEU A 133 -3.32 -2.84 -1.69
CA LEU A 133 -4.51 -2.14 -2.14
C LEU A 133 -5.64 -3.15 -2.29
N LYS A 134 -6.72 -2.96 -1.53
CA LYS A 134 -7.94 -3.75 -1.67
C LYS A 134 -9.02 -2.94 -2.38
N PHE A 135 -9.69 -3.57 -3.33
CA PHE A 135 -10.87 -3.05 -4.00
C PHE A 135 -12.06 -3.94 -3.66
N ARG A 136 -13.11 -3.36 -3.09
CA ARG A 136 -14.31 -4.08 -2.64
C ARG A 136 -15.55 -3.18 -2.63
N PRO A 137 -16.77 -3.74 -2.58
CA PRO A 137 -17.96 -2.96 -2.30
C PRO A 137 -17.88 -2.31 -0.91
N ALA A 138 -18.16 -1.01 -0.81
CA ALA A 138 -18.36 -0.33 0.48
C ALA A 138 -19.84 -0.28 0.86
N SER A 139 -20.71 -0.24 -0.14
CA SER A 139 -22.16 -0.35 -0.01
C SER A 139 -22.75 -0.93 -1.30
N LYS A 140 -24.08 -0.97 -1.41
CA LYS A 140 -24.75 -1.38 -2.65
C LYS A 140 -24.41 -0.46 -3.84
N THR A 141 -24.10 0.81 -3.59
CA THR A 141 -23.92 1.87 -4.60
C THR A 141 -22.53 2.48 -4.62
N THR A 142 -21.62 2.02 -3.75
CA THR A 142 -20.26 2.57 -3.64
C THR A 142 -19.19 1.48 -3.59
N LEU A 143 -18.00 1.85 -4.03
CA LEU A 143 -16.79 1.03 -4.00
C LEU A 143 -15.78 1.64 -3.04
N GLU A 144 -14.94 0.80 -2.45
CA GLU A 144 -13.84 1.21 -1.59
C GLU A 144 -12.51 0.76 -2.20
N LEU A 145 -11.55 1.70 -2.23
CA LEU A 145 -10.13 1.45 -2.45
C LEU A 145 -9.42 1.64 -1.11
N LEU A 146 -8.92 0.56 -0.52
CA LEU A 146 -8.26 0.58 0.78
C LEU A 146 -6.76 0.30 0.62
N TYR A 147 -5.95 1.35 0.78
CA TYR A 147 -4.50 1.26 0.82
C TYR A 147 -4.04 1.03 2.25
N SER A 148 -3.11 0.09 2.47
CA SER A 148 -2.61 -0.26 3.82
C SER A 148 -1.11 -0.46 3.81
N SER A 149 -0.39 0.23 4.71
CA SER A 149 1.07 0.20 4.82
C SER A 149 1.52 -0.96 5.69
N ALA A 150 2.33 -1.86 5.12
CA ALA A 150 2.98 -2.91 5.88
C ALA A 150 4.12 -2.38 6.75
N ILE A 151 4.76 -1.27 6.37
CA ILE A 151 5.87 -0.66 7.10
C ILE A 151 5.38 -0.10 8.43
N ILE A 152 4.37 0.78 8.40
CA ILE A 152 3.88 1.43 9.63
C ILE A 152 3.18 0.42 10.54
N ARG A 153 2.53 -0.61 9.97
CA ARG A 153 1.97 -1.70 10.77
C ARG A 153 3.07 -2.51 11.48
N ARG A 154 4.21 -2.78 10.84
CA ARG A 154 5.37 -3.41 11.50
C ARG A 154 5.91 -2.53 12.63
N MET A 155 6.04 -1.23 12.39
CA MET A 155 6.44 -0.25 13.41
C MET A 155 5.53 -0.29 14.65
N MET A 156 4.20 -0.36 14.47
CA MET A 156 3.27 -0.50 15.59
C MET A 156 3.54 -1.76 16.43
N GLU A 157 3.75 -2.91 15.78
CA GLU A 157 4.01 -4.18 16.48
C GLU A 157 5.38 -4.15 17.18
N GLU A 158 6.40 -3.57 16.56
CA GLU A 158 7.74 -3.36 17.13
C GLU A 158 7.70 -2.45 18.37
N ASP A 159 6.98 -1.33 18.30
CA ASP A 159 6.80 -0.41 19.42
C ASP A 159 6.11 -1.09 20.62
N LYS A 160 5.13 -1.97 20.35
CA LYS A 160 4.48 -2.75 21.41
C LYS A 160 5.43 -3.76 22.03
N LYS A 161 6.22 -4.47 21.22
CA LYS A 161 7.21 -5.42 21.71
C LYS A 161 8.20 -4.71 22.63
N LYS A 162 8.76 -3.59 22.18
CA LYS A 162 9.70 -2.81 22.99
C LYS A 162 9.10 -2.39 24.33
N LYS A 163 7.84 -1.92 24.36
CA LYS A 163 7.17 -1.58 25.62
C LYS A 163 7.00 -2.76 26.58
N ILE A 164 6.83 -3.97 26.06
CA ILE A 164 6.74 -5.18 26.89
C ILE A 164 8.12 -5.52 27.44
N ASP A 165 9.16 -5.44 26.61
CA ASP A 165 10.54 -5.71 27.00
C ASP A 165 11.01 -4.70 28.06
N ASP A 166 10.75 -3.39 27.87
CA ASP A 166 11.08 -2.34 28.84
C ASP A 166 10.40 -2.57 30.21
N ILE A 167 9.15 -3.07 30.22
CA ILE A 167 8.45 -3.42 31.46
C ILE A 167 9.10 -4.65 32.12
N ALA A 168 9.51 -5.64 31.34
CA ALA A 168 10.13 -6.86 31.85
C ALA A 168 11.51 -6.58 32.47
N ASP A 169 12.28 -5.64 31.92
CA ASP A 169 13.58 -5.22 32.44
C ASP A 169 13.47 -4.44 33.77
N ASP A 170 12.31 -3.86 34.08
CA ASP A 170 12.04 -3.12 35.31
C ASP A 170 11.66 -4.05 36.52
N PHE A 171 11.47 -5.35 36.30
CA PHE A 171 11.15 -6.35 37.33
C PHE A 171 12.38 -7.13 37.81
#